data_AF-A0A850NWD4-F1
#
_entry.id   AF-A0A850NWD4-F1
#
_cell.length_a   1.000
_cell.length_b   1.000
_cell.length_c   1.000
_cell.angle_alpha   90.00
_cell.angle_beta   90.00
_cell.angle_gamma   90.00
#
_symmetry.space_group_name_H-M   'P 1'
#
loop_
_entity.id
_entity.type
_entity.pdbx_description
1 polymer ?
#
loop_
_entity_poly.entity_id
_entity_poly.type
_entity_poly.pdbx_seq_one_letter_code
_entity_poly.pdbx_strand_id
1 'polypeptide(L)'
;MSTEPAPTQALLHDTIPGADDLTSPQPDIRDLATTPAPSRSIVLVGLMGAGKTTIGRRLAAALGLPFHDADVEIEQAAGCSIADLFARYGEPAFRD
;
A
#
# COMPACT_ATOMS: atom_id res chain seq x y z
N MET A 1 -39.94 -20.37 4.39
CA MET A 1 -38.71 -20.35 3.57
C MET A 1 -38.00 -19.07 3.93
N SER A 2 -37.07 -19.17 4.88
CA SER A 2 -36.40 -18.03 5.52
C SER A 2 -35.26 -17.57 4.62
N THR A 3 -35.31 -16.34 4.14
CA THR A 3 -34.18 -15.72 3.44
C THR A 3 -33.35 -14.98 4.48
N GLU A 4 -32.20 -15.57 4.82
CA GLU A 4 -31.15 -14.92 5.60
C GLU A 4 -30.64 -13.69 4.83
N PRO A 5 -30.52 -12.50 5.43
CA PRO A 5 -29.88 -11.37 4.76
C PRO A 5 -28.37 -11.64 4.66
N ALA A 6 -27.81 -11.40 3.48
CA ALA A 6 -26.37 -11.47 3.23
C ALA A 6 -25.61 -10.60 4.25
N PRO A 7 -24.42 -11.04 4.73
CA PRO A 7 -23.64 -10.24 5.66
C PRO A 7 -23.28 -8.91 4.98
N THR A 8 -23.73 -7.81 5.57
CA THR A 8 -23.23 -6.47 5.27
C THR A 8 -21.72 -6.49 5.51
N GLN A 9 -20.94 -6.71 4.45
CA GLN A 9 -19.53 -6.43 4.48
C GLN A 9 -19.41 -4.95 4.81
N ALA A 10 -18.96 -4.67 6.03
CA ALA A 10 -18.63 -3.34 6.48
C ALA A 10 -17.67 -2.77 5.45
N LEU A 11 -18.17 -1.85 4.63
CA LEU A 11 -17.37 -0.99 3.79
C LEU A 11 -16.53 -0.19 4.77
N LEU A 12 -15.31 -0.64 5.04
CA LEU A 12 -14.29 0.15 5.72
C LEU A 12 -14.15 1.40 4.88
N HIS A 13 -14.81 2.48 5.30
CA HIS A 13 -14.51 3.80 4.80
C HIS A 13 -13.05 4.03 5.20
N ASP A 14 -12.15 3.88 4.23
CA ASP A 14 -10.71 4.08 4.39
C ASP A 14 -10.44 5.59 4.48
N THR A 15 -11.13 6.26 5.41
CA THR A 15 -10.83 7.63 5.77
C THR A 15 -9.44 7.61 6.37
N ILE A 16 -8.49 8.28 5.71
CA ILE A 16 -7.14 8.47 6.25
C ILE A 16 -7.31 9.09 7.65
N PRO A 17 -6.99 8.37 8.73
CA PRO A 17 -7.13 8.88 10.08
C PRO A 17 -6.25 10.13 10.21
N GLY A 18 -6.82 11.23 10.67
CA GLY A 18 -6.12 12.51 10.78
C GLY A 18 -6.23 13.42 9.55
N ALA A 19 -7.04 13.08 8.54
CA ALA A 19 -7.38 14.02 7.45
C ALA A 19 -8.00 15.34 7.97
N ASP A 20 -8.70 15.27 9.10
CA ASP A 20 -9.31 16.44 9.78
C ASP A 20 -8.32 17.19 10.69
N ASP A 21 -7.12 16.64 10.95
CA ASP A 21 -6.14 17.16 11.90
C ASP A 21 -4.89 17.70 11.21
N LEU A 22 -5.09 18.66 10.31
CA LEU A 22 -3.99 19.37 9.63
C LEU A 22 -3.27 20.37 10.54
N THR A 23 -3.74 20.57 11.77
CA THR A 23 -3.22 21.54 12.74
C THR A 23 -2.28 20.94 13.79
N SER A 24 -2.24 19.62 13.94
CA SER A 24 -1.28 18.96 14.82
C SER A 24 0.15 19.15 14.32
N PRO A 25 1.13 19.37 15.23
CA PRO A 25 2.53 19.41 14.85
C PRO A 25 2.91 18.07 14.22
N GLN A 26 3.31 18.09 12.95
CA GLN A 26 3.80 16.89 12.30
C GLN A 26 5.15 16.51 12.94
N PRO A 27 5.35 15.24 13.29
CA PRO A 27 6.61 14.79 13.87
C PRO A 27 7.77 15.13 12.91
N ASP A 28 8.89 15.62 13.46
CA ASP A 28 10.09 15.83 12.67
C ASP A 28 10.56 14.46 12.15
N ILE A 29 11.02 14.40 10.91
CA ILE A 29 11.62 13.21 10.30
C ILE A 29 12.74 12.61 11.16
N ARG A 30 13.38 13.41 12.02
CA ARG A 30 14.40 12.97 12.99
C ARG A 30 13.83 12.13 14.13
N ASP A 31 12.55 12.27 14.46
CA ASP A 31 11.89 11.61 15.59
C ASP A 31 11.23 10.28 15.21
N LEU A 32 11.26 9.91 13.92
CA LEU A 32 10.66 8.68 13.40
C LEU A 32 11.21 7.41 14.08
N ALA A 33 12.48 7.43 14.50
CA ALA A 33 13.11 6.29 15.20
C ALA A 33 12.53 6.02 16.60
N THR A 34 11.91 7.03 17.23
CA THR A 34 11.31 6.92 18.57
C THR A 34 9.79 6.77 18.51
N THR A 35 9.21 6.91 17.32
CA THR A 35 7.77 6.84 17.09
C THR A 35 7.34 5.37 17.06
N PRO A 36 6.25 4.98 17.75
CA PRO A 36 5.72 3.63 17.65
C PRO A 36 5.37 3.29 16.19
N ALA A 37 5.60 2.04 15.79
CA ALA A 37 5.31 1.57 14.44
C ALA A 37 3.83 1.86 14.08
N PRO A 38 3.55 2.28 12.84
CA PRO A 38 2.19 2.57 12.40
C PRO A 38 1.33 1.31 12.49
N SER A 39 0.06 1.47 12.89
CA SER A 39 -0.92 0.38 12.96
C SER A 39 -1.50 0.00 11.59
N ARG A 40 -1.14 0.74 10.54
CA ARG A 40 -1.59 0.55 9.15
C ARG A 40 -0.39 0.50 8.20
N SER A 41 -0.59 -0.15 7.06
CA SER A 41 0.41 -0.19 5.98
C SER A 41 0.63 1.19 5.38
N ILE A 42 1.88 1.49 5.00
CA ILE A 42 2.25 2.70 4.25
C ILE A 42 2.34 2.33 2.78
N VAL A 43 1.57 3.02 1.93
CA VAL A 43 1.57 2.82 0.47
C VAL A 43 2.10 4.08 -0.22
N LEU A 44 3.11 3.91 -1.07
CA LEU A 44 3.70 4.98 -1.86
C LEU A 44 3.06 5.01 -3.25
N VAL A 45 2.30 6.07 -3.55
CA VAL A 45 1.60 6.24 -4.83
C VAL A 45 2.26 7.37 -5.64
N GLY A 46 2.36 7.19 -6.96
CA GLY A 46 2.93 8.19 -7.86
C GLY A 46 3.35 7.61 -9.21
N LEU A 47 3.76 8.48 -10.13
CA LEU A 47 4.19 8.11 -11.48
C LEU A 47 5.40 7.15 -11.49
N MET A 48 5.57 6.43 -12.61
CA MET A 48 6.79 5.66 -12.87
C MET A 48 8.02 6.59 -12.86
N GLY A 49 9.14 6.14 -12.28
CA GLY A 49 10.36 6.95 -12.19
C GLY A 49 10.38 8.01 -11.08
N ALA A 50 9.29 8.24 -10.33
CA ALA A 50 9.25 9.19 -9.21
C ALA A 50 10.14 8.80 -8.00
N GLY A 51 10.84 7.66 -8.06
CA GLY A 51 11.74 7.21 -7.01
C GLY A 51 11.06 6.52 -5.83
N LYS A 52 9.80 6.06 -5.99
CA LYS A 52 9.02 5.39 -4.92
C LYS A 52 9.77 4.23 -4.28
N THR A 53 10.40 3.37 -5.07
CA THR A 53 11.18 2.24 -4.55
C THR A 53 12.42 2.72 -3.77
N THR A 54 13.07 3.80 -4.22
CA THR A 54 14.24 4.37 -3.54
C THR A 54 13.85 4.99 -2.20
N ILE A 55 12.79 5.81 -2.18
CA ILE A 55 12.29 6.46 -0.96
C ILE A 55 11.70 5.40 -0.01
N GLY A 56 10.92 4.46 -0.52
CA GLY A 56 10.30 3.41 0.28
C GLY A 56 11.30 2.53 1.01
N ARG A 57 12.41 2.14 0.37
CA ARG A 57 13.49 1.41 1.05
C ARG A 57 14.11 2.21 2.18
N ARG A 58 14.35 3.51 1.98
CA ARG A 58 14.91 4.40 3.01
C ARG A 58 13.92 4.60 4.17
N LEU A 59 12.64 4.78 3.85
CA LEU A 59 11.57 4.94 4.82
C LEU A 59 11.39 3.67 5.66
N ALA A 60 11.35 2.51 5.03
CA ALA A 60 11.24 1.21 5.70
C ALA A 60 12.43 1.00 6.65
N ALA A 61 13.66 1.29 6.21
CA ALA A 61 14.85 1.22 7.05
C ALA A 61 14.78 2.20 8.24
N ALA A 62 14.29 3.42 8.04
CA ALA A 62 14.14 4.42 9.09
C ALA A 62 13.07 4.04 10.13
N LEU A 63 12.01 3.34 9.72
CA LEU A 63 10.91 2.89 10.57
C LEU A 63 11.10 1.48 11.13
N GLY A 64 12.16 0.76 10.73
CA GLY A 64 12.35 -0.65 11.09
C GLY A 64 11.26 -1.58 10.53
N LEU A 65 10.65 -1.21 9.40
CA LEU A 65 9.57 -1.97 8.75
C LEU A 65 10.10 -2.79 7.57
N PRO A 66 9.43 -3.90 7.21
CA PRO A 66 9.71 -4.57 5.96
C PRO A 66 9.31 -3.69 4.76
N PHE A 67 10.07 -3.78 3.67
CA PHE A 67 9.74 -3.15 2.40
C PHE A 67 9.32 -4.21 1.39
N HIS A 68 8.13 -4.04 0.82
CA HIS A 68 7.60 -4.89 -0.25
C HIS A 68 7.46 -4.05 -1.52
N ASP A 69 7.98 -4.56 -2.64
CA ASP A 69 7.75 -3.96 -3.96
C ASP A 69 6.53 -4.62 -4.58
N ALA A 70 5.49 -3.84 -4.85
CA ALA A 70 4.22 -4.35 -5.36
C ALA A 70 4.40 -5.13 -6.67
N ASP A 71 5.29 -4.66 -7.55
CA ASP A 71 5.52 -5.32 -8.84
C ASP A 71 6.11 -6.72 -8.62
N VAL A 72 7.07 -6.85 -7.69
CA VAL A 72 7.72 -8.13 -7.36
C VAL A 72 6.74 -9.10 -6.69
N GLU A 73 5.92 -8.62 -5.76
CA GLU A 73 4.91 -9.44 -5.10
C GLU A 73 3.86 -9.96 -6.10
N ILE A 74 3.46 -9.13 -7.08
CA ILE A 74 2.55 -9.55 -8.15
C ILE A 74 3.19 -10.64 -9.02
N GLU A 75 4.45 -10.49 -9.41
CA GLU A 75 5.16 -11.52 -10.20
C GLU A 75 5.27 -12.86 -9.46
N GLN A 76 5.55 -12.81 -8.15
CA GLN A 76 5.61 -14.00 -7.31
C GLN A 76 4.25 -14.68 -7.18
N ALA A 77 3.17 -13.90 -6.98
CA ALA A 77 1.82 -14.42 -6.90
C ALA A 77 1.32 -14.99 -8.23
N ALA A 78 1.69 -14.37 -9.36
CA ALA A 78 1.31 -14.80 -10.70
C ALA A 78 2.16 -15.98 -11.23
N GLY A 79 3.37 -16.17 -10.68
CA GLY A 79 4.33 -17.16 -11.17
C GLY A 79 4.93 -16.84 -12.55
N CYS A 80 4.79 -15.60 -13.01
CA CYS A 80 5.39 -15.10 -14.25
C CYS A 80 5.64 -13.59 -14.17
N SER A 81 6.42 -13.06 -15.11
CA SER A 81 6.69 -11.63 -15.15
C SER A 81 5.43 -10.81 -15.47
N ILE A 82 5.39 -9.54 -15.05
CA ILE A 82 4.30 -8.61 -15.41
C ILE A 82 4.22 -8.46 -16.94
N ALA A 83 5.36 -8.49 -17.63
CA ALA A 83 5.40 -8.46 -19.09
C ALA A 83 4.69 -9.66 -19.72
N ASP A 84 4.89 -10.87 -19.17
CA ASP A 84 4.18 -12.07 -19.64
C ASP A 84 2.70 -12.04 -19.30
N LEU A 85 2.34 -11.42 -18.17
CA LEU A 85 0.96 -11.24 -17.76
C LEU A 85 0.23 -10.32 -18.76
N PHE A 86 0.85 -9.18 -19.10
CA PHE A 86 0.33 -8.28 -20.13
C PHE A 86 0.26 -8.94 -21.50
N ALA A 87 1.26 -9.74 -21.89
CA ALA A 87 1.25 -10.44 -23.18
C ALA A 87 0.13 -11.48 -23.28
N ARG A 88 -0.19 -12.17 -22.18
CA ARG A 88 -1.20 -13.25 -22.17
C ARG A 88 -2.63 -12.77 -21.91
N TYR A 89 -2.80 -11.79 -21.03
CA TYR A 89 -4.11 -11.40 -20.52
C TYR A 89 -4.47 -9.94 -20.85
N GLY A 90 -3.52 -9.19 -21.42
CA GLY A 90 -3.68 -7.76 -21.68
C GLY A 90 -3.58 -6.90 -20.41
N GLU A 91 -3.48 -5.59 -20.60
CA GLU A 91 -3.48 -4.62 -19.51
C GLU A 91 -4.74 -4.64 -18.62
N PRO A 92 -5.97 -4.85 -19.13
CA PRO A 92 -7.17 -4.85 -18.30
C PRO A 92 -7.13 -5.90 -17.19
N ALA A 93 -6.69 -7.12 -17.51
CA ALA A 93 -6.63 -8.21 -16.56
C ALA A 93 -5.56 -8.03 -15.45
N PHE A 94 -4.62 -7.10 -15.61
CA PHE A 94 -3.67 -6.72 -14.56
C PHE A 94 -4.24 -5.66 -13.61
N ARG A 95 -5.28 -4.92 -14.04
CA ARG A 95 -5.83 -3.77 -13.29
C ARG A 95 -7.13 -4.07 -12.55
N ASP A 96 -7.75 -5.23 -12.77
CA ASP A 96 -8.91 -5.75 -12.05
C ASP A 96 -8.49 -6.58 -10.83
#